data_AF-A0A0D6LZD8-F1
#
_entry.id   AF-A0A0D6LZD8-F1
#
_cell.length_a   1.000
_cell.length_b   1.000
_cell.length_c   1.000
_cell.angle_alpha   90.00
_cell.angle_beta   90.00
_cell.angle_gamma   90.00
#
_symmetry.space_group_name_H-M   'P 1'
#
loop_
_entity.id
_entity.type
_entity.pdbx_description
1 polymer ?
#
loop_
_entity_poly.entity_id
_entity_poly.type
_entity_poly.pdbx_seq_one_letter_code
_entity_poly.pdbx_strand_id
1 'polypeptide(L)'
;MPLCLTFINLKKAFDTVETEAVLEALGNQGDSIYQDISNFTTRISPFYDDIIIDVRRGVRQGDTVSPKLFTATLENVVRRLEWDKMEVRVDGPLLHHLRFADDIALVTPTISQAERMLADFDDVYGKVGKSI
;
A
#
# COMPACT_ATOMS: atom_id res chain seq x y z
N MET A 1 8.51 -29.76 4.32
CA MET A 1 9.12 -28.76 3.42
C MET A 1 9.60 -27.60 4.27
N PRO A 2 10.78 -27.03 4.00
CA PRO A 2 11.16 -25.77 4.64
C PRO A 2 10.20 -24.65 4.19
N LEU A 3 9.84 -23.78 5.13
CA LEU A 3 9.01 -22.62 4.91
C LEU A 3 9.79 -21.39 5.38
N CYS A 4 9.89 -20.39 4.51
CA CYS A 4 10.48 -19.10 4.81
C CYS A 4 9.36 -18.06 4.86
N LEU A 5 9.29 -17.33 5.98
CA LEU A 5 8.39 -16.20 6.17
C LEU A 5 9.21 -14.92 6.22
N THR A 6 8.92 -13.99 5.32
CA THR A 6 9.58 -12.67 5.26
C THR A 6 8.56 -11.60 5.63
N PHE A 7 8.81 -10.91 6.74
CA PHE A 7 7.93 -9.85 7.23
C PHE A 7 8.41 -8.49 6.71
N ILE A 8 7.50 -7.78 6.04
CA ILE A 8 7.68 -6.40 5.57
C ILE A 8 6.75 -5.53 6.40
N ASN A 9 7.30 -4.48 6.99
CA ASN A 9 6.53 -3.51 7.75
C ASN A 9 6.66 -2.13 7.11
N LEU A 10 5.54 -1.62 6.57
CA LEU A 10 5.47 -0.35 5.86
C LEU A 10 5.24 0.82 6.84
N LYS A 11 6.06 0.93 7.89
CA LYS A 11 5.89 1.98 8.91
C LYS A 11 5.78 3.36 8.27
N LYS A 12 4.77 4.12 8.71
CA LYS A 12 4.43 5.46 8.18
C LYS A 12 4.03 5.47 6.71
N ALA A 13 3.49 4.38 6.18
CA ALA A 13 3.03 4.37 4.79
C ALA A 13 1.99 5.45 4.48
N PHE A 14 1.17 5.84 5.46
CA PHE A 14 0.25 6.97 5.34
C PHE A 14 0.94 8.30 5.06
N ASP A 15 2.21 8.48 5.42
CA ASP A 15 2.99 9.70 5.18
C ASP A 15 3.79 9.62 3.86
N THR A 16 3.99 8.42 3.30
CA THR A 16 4.93 8.19 2.19
C THR A 16 4.27 7.92 0.84
N VAL A 17 3.01 7.49 0.82
CA VAL A 17 2.27 7.21 -0.42
C VAL A 17 1.90 8.52 -1.15
N GLU A 18 2.10 8.54 -2.47
CA GLU A 18 1.75 9.67 -3.33
C GLU A 18 0.23 9.74 -3.56
N THR A 19 -0.35 10.95 -3.53
CA THR A 19 -1.80 11.15 -3.69
C THR A 19 -2.28 10.63 -5.05
N GLU A 20 -1.48 10.81 -6.10
CA GLU A 20 -1.75 10.31 -7.45
C GLU A 20 -1.89 8.77 -7.47
N ALA A 21 -1.04 8.06 -6.73
CA ALA A 21 -1.11 6.60 -6.66
C ALA A 21 -2.33 6.10 -5.88
N VAL A 22 -2.79 6.87 -4.87
CA VAL A 22 -4.08 6.62 -4.19
C VAL A 22 -5.23 6.80 -5.17
N LEU A 23 -5.25 7.90 -5.91
CA LEU A 23 -6.30 8.20 -6.90
C LEU A 23 -6.32 7.15 -8.02
N GLU A 24 -5.16 6.73 -8.52
CA GLU A 24 -5.05 5.66 -9.52
C GLU A 24 -5.63 4.35 -8.98
N ALA A 25 -5.24 3.96 -7.75
CA ALA A 25 -5.71 2.73 -7.13
C ALA A 25 -7.24 2.71 -6.94
N LEU A 26 -7.83 3.84 -6.56
CA LEU A 26 -9.28 3.97 -6.40
C LEU A 26 -10.01 3.97 -7.74
N GLY A 27 -9.45 4.64 -8.74
CA GLY A 27 -9.97 4.61 -10.11
C GLY A 27 -10.01 3.18 -10.66
N ASN A 28 -8.93 2.41 -10.47
CA ASN A 28 -8.84 1.00 -10.87
C ASN A 28 -9.84 0.10 -10.13
N GLN A 29 -10.25 0.49 -8.92
CA GLN A 29 -11.23 -0.23 -8.11
C GLN A 29 -12.68 0.22 -8.36
N GLY A 30 -12.90 1.27 -9.15
CA GLY A 30 -14.22 1.84 -9.41
C GLY A 30 -14.85 2.49 -8.17
N ASP A 31 -14.03 2.91 -7.19
CA ASP A 31 -14.53 3.44 -5.93
C ASP A 31 -14.97 4.90 -6.11
N SER A 32 -16.26 5.17 -5.85
CA SER A 32 -16.88 6.50 -6.04
C SER A 32 -16.28 7.60 -5.17
N ILE A 33 -15.54 7.24 -4.12
CA ILE A 33 -14.83 8.17 -3.23
C ILE A 33 -13.81 9.00 -4.03
N TYR A 34 -13.31 8.50 -5.17
CA TYR A 34 -12.37 9.19 -6.06
C TYR A 34 -12.73 10.67 -6.33
N GLN A 35 -14.02 10.97 -6.58
CA GLN A 35 -14.46 12.35 -6.88
C GLN A 35 -14.40 13.28 -5.66
N ASP A 36 -14.52 12.73 -4.45
CA ASP A 36 -14.53 13.51 -3.21
C ASP A 36 -13.11 13.84 -2.71
N ILE A 37 -12.11 12.99 -3.04
CA ILE A 37 -10.70 13.16 -2.62
C ILE A 37 -9.81 13.76 -3.70
N SER A 38 -10.25 13.88 -4.95
CA SER A 38 -9.45 14.56 -5.99
C SER A 38 -9.25 16.06 -5.72
N ASN A 39 -10.02 16.64 -4.80
CA ASN A 39 -9.95 18.06 -4.39
C ASN A 39 -9.57 18.22 -2.90
N PHE A 40 -8.83 17.27 -2.32
CA PHE A 40 -8.56 17.29 -0.88
C PHE A 40 -7.65 18.47 -0.49
N THR A 41 -8.20 19.40 0.29
CA THR A 41 -7.47 20.55 0.83
C THR A 41 -7.50 20.52 2.35
N THR A 42 -6.42 20.97 3.00
CA THR A 42 -6.37 21.18 4.44
C THR A 42 -6.48 22.67 4.73
N ARG A 43 -7.39 23.03 5.63
CA ARG A 43 -7.51 24.39 6.15
C ARG A 43 -6.79 24.51 7.49
N ILE A 44 -5.87 25.45 7.59
CA ILE A 44 -5.23 25.86 8.85
C ILE A 44 -5.78 27.25 9.18
N SER A 45 -6.34 27.42 10.37
CA SER A 45 -6.90 28.69 10.83
C SER A 45 -6.02 29.31 11.92
N PRO A 46 -4.90 29.99 11.60
CA PRO A 46 -4.24 30.89 12.55
C PRO A 46 -5.18 32.07 12.89
N PHE A 47 -4.90 32.76 14.01
CA PHE A 47 -5.76 33.78 14.64
C PHE A 47 -6.25 34.96 13.75
N TYR A 48 -5.82 35.04 12.49
CA TYR A 48 -6.12 36.15 11.58
C TYR A 48 -6.82 35.72 10.29
N ASP A 49 -6.30 34.73 9.56
CA ASP A 49 -6.87 34.28 8.27
C ASP A 49 -6.72 32.77 8.05
N ASP A 50 -7.69 32.16 7.37
CA ASP A 50 -7.62 30.77 6.95
C ASP A 50 -6.60 30.57 5.81
N ILE A 51 -5.68 29.63 6.00
CA ILE A 51 -4.74 29.17 4.98
C ILE A 51 -5.26 27.84 4.43
N ILE A 52 -5.50 27.78 3.12
CA ILE A 52 -5.87 26.54 2.42
C ILE A 52 -4.61 25.97 1.78
N ILE A 53 -4.28 24.72 2.11
CA ILE A 53 -3.13 23.98 1.58
C ILE A 53 -3.64 22.78 0.78
N ASP A 54 -3.16 22.66 -0.45
CA ASP A 54 -3.40 21.52 -1.34
C ASP A 54 -2.62 20.29 -0.84
N VAL A 55 -3.32 19.17 -0.59
CA VAL A 55 -2.71 17.95 -0.02
C VAL A 55 -2.18 17.07 -1.14
N ARG A 56 -0.88 17.19 -1.42
CA ARG A 56 -0.23 16.47 -2.53
C ARG A 56 0.37 15.11 -2.15
N ARG A 57 0.51 14.82 -0.86
CA ARG A 57 1.01 13.52 -0.36
C ARG A 57 0.44 13.19 1.00
N GLY A 58 0.32 11.88 1.23
CA GLY A 58 -0.09 11.30 2.50
C GLY A 58 -1.57 11.47 2.82
N VAL A 59 -2.03 10.76 3.84
CA VAL A 59 -3.43 10.79 4.31
C VAL A 59 -3.47 11.19 5.78
N ARG A 60 -4.47 11.97 6.18
CA ARG A 60 -4.62 12.45 7.55
C ARG A 60 -4.70 11.28 8.55
N GLN A 61 -3.78 11.25 9.51
CA GLN A 61 -3.78 10.24 10.58
C GLN A 61 -5.00 10.45 11.49
N GLY A 62 -5.71 9.36 11.81
CA GLY A 62 -6.92 9.40 12.65
C GLY A 62 -8.24 9.70 11.91
N ASP A 63 -8.20 9.81 10.58
CA ASP A 63 -9.40 9.83 9.75
C ASP A 63 -9.89 8.39 9.46
N THR A 64 -11.20 8.21 9.41
CA THR A 64 -11.85 6.89 9.20
C THR A 64 -11.57 6.36 7.79
N VAL A 65 -11.26 7.25 6.85
CA VAL A 65 -11.04 6.92 5.43
C VAL A 65 -9.60 6.47 5.16
N SER A 66 -8.63 6.87 5.99
CA SER A 66 -7.20 6.60 5.75
C SER A 66 -6.87 5.13 5.60
N PRO A 67 -7.31 4.22 6.50
CA PRO A 67 -7.06 2.80 6.32
C PRO A 67 -7.59 2.24 4.99
N LYS A 68 -8.73 2.75 4.51
CA LYS A 68 -9.33 2.33 3.24
C LYS A 68 -8.47 2.76 2.05
N LEU A 69 -8.01 4.02 2.05
CA LEU A 69 -7.13 4.55 0.99
C LEU A 69 -5.82 3.79 0.92
N PHE A 70 -5.19 3.57 2.06
CA PHE A 70 -3.94 2.81 2.12
C PHE A 70 -4.11 1.36 1.67
N THR A 71 -5.19 0.70 2.13
CA THR A 71 -5.51 -0.67 1.72
C THR A 71 -5.75 -0.76 0.22
N ALA A 72 -6.44 0.22 -0.38
CA ALA A 72 -6.69 0.28 -1.82
C ALA A 72 -5.38 0.44 -2.61
N THR A 73 -4.50 1.33 -2.19
CA THR A 73 -3.19 1.53 -2.82
C THR A 73 -2.32 0.29 -2.73
N LEU A 74 -2.25 -0.33 -1.55
CA LEU A 74 -1.43 -1.51 -1.34
C LEU A 74 -1.96 -2.71 -2.14
N GLU A 75 -3.28 -2.84 -2.24
CA GLU A 75 -3.92 -3.84 -3.12
C GLU A 75 -3.52 -3.63 -4.60
N ASN A 76 -3.48 -2.39 -5.06
CA ASN A 76 -3.06 -2.07 -6.42
C ASN A 76 -1.59 -2.40 -6.68
N VAL A 77 -0.71 -2.21 -5.68
CA VAL A 77 0.70 -2.65 -5.74
C VAL A 77 0.78 -4.17 -5.85
N VAL A 78 0.09 -4.89 -4.96
CA VAL A 78 0.10 -6.37 -4.94
C VAL A 78 -0.44 -6.95 -6.24
N ARG A 79 -1.48 -6.37 -6.84
CA ARG A 79 -2.05 -6.84 -8.13
C ARG A 79 -1.08 -6.73 -9.31
N ARG A 80 -0.08 -5.84 -9.23
CA ARG A 80 0.95 -5.71 -10.26
C ARG A 80 2.08 -6.73 -10.10
N LEU A 81 2.13 -7.43 -8.97
CA LEU A 81 3.15 -8.44 -8.69
C LEU A 81 2.69 -9.80 -9.25
N GLU A 82 3.38 -10.29 -10.28
CA GLU A 82 3.09 -11.58 -10.91
C GLU A 82 3.68 -12.75 -10.11
N TRP A 83 3.09 -13.04 -8.93
CA TRP A 83 3.60 -14.04 -7.99
C TRP A 83 2.93 -15.42 -8.07
N ASP A 84 2.02 -15.65 -9.01
CA ASP A 84 1.29 -16.92 -9.20
C ASP A 84 2.19 -18.16 -9.34
N LYS A 85 3.45 -17.98 -9.73
CA LYS A 85 4.44 -19.08 -9.88
C LYS A 85 5.26 -19.34 -8.62
N MET A 86 5.06 -18.57 -7.54
CA MET A 86 5.85 -18.60 -6.31
C MET A 86 5.02 -19.03 -5.08
N GLU A 87 3.88 -19.68 -5.31
CA GLU A 87 2.95 -20.08 -4.27
C GLU A 87 3.39 -21.31 -3.45
N VAL A 88 2.98 -21.34 -2.19
CA VAL A 88 3.17 -22.45 -1.25
C VAL A 88 1.81 -22.99 -0.82
N ARG A 89 1.63 -24.31 -0.86
CA ARG A 89 0.43 -24.95 -0.34
C ARG A 89 0.48 -25.00 1.20
N VAL A 90 -0.49 -24.36 1.86
CA VAL A 90 -0.66 -24.37 3.33
C VAL A 90 -2.06 -24.87 3.63
N ASP A 91 -2.20 -26.09 4.16
CA ASP A 91 -3.48 -26.71 4.54
C ASP A 91 -4.58 -26.68 3.46
N GLY A 92 -4.19 -26.70 2.19
CA GLY A 92 -5.12 -26.67 1.05
C GLY A 92 -4.85 -25.50 0.09
N PRO A 93 -5.10 -24.25 0.50
CA PRO A 93 -4.87 -23.07 -0.34
C PRO A 93 -3.39 -22.89 -0.73
N LEU A 94 -3.19 -22.30 -1.90
CA LEU A 94 -1.91 -21.80 -2.38
C LEU A 94 -1.76 -20.35 -1.91
N LEU A 95 -0.66 -20.05 -1.23
CA LEU A 95 -0.36 -18.75 -0.64
C LEU A 95 1.01 -18.27 -1.10
N HIS A 96 1.09 -17.01 -1.50
CA HIS A 96 2.35 -16.32 -1.74
C HIS A 96 2.57 -15.17 -0.74
N HIS A 97 1.50 -14.59 -0.19
CA HIS A 97 1.59 -13.58 0.87
C HIS A 97 0.35 -13.57 1.78
N LEU A 98 0.51 -13.02 2.98
CA LEU A 98 -0.55 -12.60 3.89
C LEU A 98 -0.37 -11.11 4.17
N ARG A 99 -1.47 -10.40 4.39
CA ARG A 99 -1.44 -8.96 4.66
C ARG A 99 -2.45 -8.57 5.72
N PHE A 100 -2.03 -7.71 6.63
CA PHE A 100 -2.90 -7.08 7.62
C PHE A 100 -2.45 -5.65 7.86
N ALA A 101 -3.33 -4.68 7.58
CA ALA A 101 -2.98 -3.26 7.62
C ALA A 101 -1.69 -2.95 6.83
N ASP A 102 -0.65 -2.46 7.50
CA ASP A 102 0.68 -2.11 6.98
C ASP A 102 1.73 -3.25 7.07
N ASP A 103 1.35 -4.40 7.63
CA ASP A 103 2.20 -5.57 7.71
C ASP A 103 1.91 -6.56 6.58
N ILE A 104 2.98 -7.05 5.94
CA ILE A 104 2.94 -8.08 4.89
C ILE A 104 3.86 -9.23 5.32
N ALA A 105 3.39 -10.46 5.18
CA ALA A 105 4.20 -11.65 5.33
C ALA A 105 4.27 -12.38 3.98
N LEU A 106 5.46 -12.45 3.37
CA LEU A 106 5.70 -13.27 2.19
C LEU A 106 5.92 -14.72 2.60
N VAL A 107 5.35 -15.65 1.85
CA VAL A 107 5.39 -17.09 2.13
C VAL A 107 6.11 -17.78 0.98
N THR A 108 7.31 -18.31 1.23
CA THR A 108 8.14 -18.95 0.20
C THR A 108 8.77 -20.24 0.69
N PRO A 109 9.11 -21.19 -0.20
CA PRO A 109 9.79 -22.42 0.20
C PRO A 109 11.31 -22.26 0.29
N THR A 110 11.89 -21.14 -0.18
CA THR A 110 13.34 -20.89 -0.21
C THR A 110 13.69 -19.42 0.00
N ILE A 111 14.86 -19.15 0.60
CA ILE A 111 15.38 -17.78 0.77
C ILE A 111 15.53 -17.06 -0.58
N SER A 112 16.02 -17.74 -1.62
CA SER A 112 16.18 -17.13 -2.95
C SER A 112 14.85 -16.76 -3.63
N GLN A 113 13.72 -17.34 -3.21
CA GLN A 113 12.40 -16.85 -3.64
C GLN A 113 11.95 -15.67 -2.79
N ALA A 114 12.19 -15.70 -1.48
CA ALA A 114 11.93 -14.55 -0.61
C ALA A 114 12.68 -13.29 -1.07
N GLU A 115 13.97 -13.41 -1.42
CA GLU A 115 14.78 -12.30 -1.92
C GLU A 115 14.24 -11.73 -3.23
N ARG A 116 13.80 -12.59 -4.16
CA ARG A 116 13.18 -12.15 -5.42
C ARG A 116 11.86 -11.43 -5.18
N MET A 117 10.97 -12.01 -4.39
CA MET A 117 9.69 -11.38 -4.06
C MET A 117 9.88 -10.06 -3.32
N LEU A 118 10.85 -9.97 -2.43
CA LEU A 118 11.17 -8.71 -1.75
C LEU A 118 11.68 -7.64 -2.72
N ALA A 119 12.55 -8.01 -3.66
CA ALA A 119 13.06 -7.08 -4.69
C ALA A 119 11.95 -6.61 -5.65
N ASP A 120 11.08 -7.53 -6.10
CA ASP A 120 9.92 -7.19 -6.93
C ASP A 120 8.98 -6.22 -6.19
N PHE A 121 8.75 -6.49 -4.90
CA PHE A 121 7.92 -5.64 -4.06
C PHE A 121 8.53 -4.23 -3.89
N ASP A 122 9.83 -4.11 -3.61
CA ASP A 122 10.50 -2.80 -3.48
C ASP A 122 10.49 -2.00 -4.79
N ASP A 123 10.70 -2.63 -5.95
CA ASP A 123 10.62 -1.95 -7.26
C ASP A 123 9.21 -1.40 -7.55
N VAL A 124 8.17 -2.19 -7.28
CA VAL A 124 6.78 -1.75 -7.55
C VAL A 124 6.32 -0.75 -6.48
N TYR A 125 6.62 -0.98 -5.21
CA TYR A 125 6.24 -0.09 -4.11
C TYR A 125 6.98 1.25 -4.19
N GLY A 126 8.25 1.25 -4.58
CA GLY A 126 9.05 2.46 -4.78
C GLY A 126 8.51 3.43 -5.86
N LYS A 127 7.60 2.95 -6.73
CA LYS A 127 6.88 3.78 -7.71
C LYS A 127 5.63 4.46 -7.13
N VAL A 128 5.20 4.06 -5.94
CA VAL A 128 3.93 4.46 -5.30
C VAL A 128 4.17 5.17 -3.96
N GLY A 129 5.29 4.87 -3.29
CA GLY A 129 5.75 5.54 -2.09
C GLY A 129 7.28 5.52 -1.99
N LYS A 130 7.84 5.98 -0.87
CA LYS A 130 9.30 5.84 -0.65
C LYS A 130 9.67 4.37 -0.41
N SER A 131 10.70 3.92 -1.12
CA SER A 131 11.36 2.60 -1.02
C SER A 131 11.72 2.24 0.44
N ILE A 132 11.74 0.93 0.69
CA ILE A 132 11.75 0.26 2.00
C ILE A 132 13.17 0.15 2.56
#